data_AF-A0A4S0IDH3-F1
#
_entry.id   AF-A0A4S0IDH3-F1
#
_cell.length_a   1.000
_cell.length_b   1.000
_cell.length_c   1.000
_cell.angle_alpha   90.00
_cell.angle_beta   90.00
_cell.angle_gamma   90.00
#
_symmetry.space_group_name_H-M   'P 1'
#
loop_
_entity.id
_entity.type
_entity.pdbx_description
1 polymer ?
#
loop_
_entity_poly.entity_id
_entity_poly.type
_entity_poly.pdbx_seq_one_letter_code
_entity_poly.pdbx_strand_id
1 'polypeptide(L)' 'NSARAIGLADTVGSIEIGKSADLIVLDRNVLETPAEDLADTKVLTTYFEGRVVYERA' A
#
# COMPACT_ATOMS: atom_id res chain seq x y z
N ASN A 1 -8.47 -11.34 1.77
CA ASN A 1 -7.52 -10.38 1.16
C ASN A 1 -7.22 -10.81 -0.26
N SER A 2 -6.98 -9.88 -1.18
CA SER A 2 -6.82 -10.16 -2.62
C SER A 2 -5.63 -11.08 -2.92
N ALA A 3 -4.51 -10.92 -2.21
CA ALA A 3 -3.31 -11.76 -2.39
C ALA A 3 -3.57 -13.26 -2.19
N ARG A 4 -4.39 -13.66 -1.19
CA ARG A 4 -4.79 -15.07 -1.01
C ARG A 4 -5.69 -15.55 -2.14
N ALA A 5 -6.64 -14.71 -2.56
CA ALA A 5 -7.58 -15.06 -3.63
C ALA A 5 -6.88 -15.34 -4.97
N ILE A 6 -5.74 -14.70 -5.22
CA ILE A 6 -4.94 -14.89 -6.45
C ILE A 6 -3.72 -15.81 -6.25
N GLY A 7 -3.57 -16.46 -5.09
CA GLY A 7 -2.48 -17.41 -4.83
C GLY A 7 -1.09 -16.78 -4.62
N LEU A 8 -1.00 -15.49 -4.29
CA LEU A 8 0.26 -14.76 -4.09
C LEU A 8 0.48 -14.30 -2.63
N ALA A 9 -0.22 -14.88 -1.67
CA ALA A 9 -0.16 -14.43 -0.26
C ALA A 9 1.21 -14.61 0.40
N ASP A 10 2.03 -15.53 -0.11
CA ASP A 10 3.39 -15.77 0.40
C ASP A 10 4.40 -14.75 -0.12
N THR A 11 4.04 -13.98 -1.15
CA THR A 11 4.92 -12.99 -1.79
C THR A 11 4.44 -11.55 -1.66
N VAL A 12 3.13 -11.30 -1.61
CA VAL A 12 2.53 -9.95 -1.55
C VAL A 12 1.33 -9.87 -0.62
N GLY A 13 0.86 -8.64 -0.38
CA GLY A 13 -0.41 -8.37 0.33
C GLY A 13 -0.31 -8.29 1.85
N SER A 14 0.90 -8.32 2.41
CA SER A 14 1.21 -7.89 3.77
C SER A 14 2.69 -7.48 3.88
N ILE A 15 3.02 -6.70 4.91
CA ILE A 15 4.39 -6.27 5.21
C ILE A 15 5.00 -7.25 6.21
N GLU A 16 5.75 -8.21 5.70
CA GLU A 16 6.39 -9.29 6.46
C GLU A 16 7.77 -9.60 5.88
N ILE A 17 8.69 -10.13 6.70
CA ILE A 17 10.02 -10.54 6.23
C ILE A 17 9.88 -11.62 5.15
N GLY A 18 10.62 -11.46 4.06
CA GLY A 18 10.63 -12.39 2.92
C GLY A 18 9.62 -12.08 1.82
N LYS A 19 8.71 -11.11 2.03
CA LYS A 19 7.76 -10.65 1.00
C LYS A 19 8.33 -9.49 0.18
N SER A 20 7.74 -9.29 -1.00
CA SER A 20 8.03 -8.12 -1.82
C SER A 20 7.67 -6.84 -1.06
N ALA A 21 8.55 -5.84 -1.14
CA ALA A 21 8.34 -4.53 -0.55
C ALA A 21 7.48 -3.64 -1.48
N ASP A 22 6.24 -4.08 -1.70
CA ASP A 22 5.21 -3.36 -2.45
C ASP A 22 4.29 -2.63 -1.47
N LEU A 23 4.49 -1.32 -1.34
CA LEU A 23 3.73 -0.50 -0.38
C LEU A 23 3.56 0.94 -0.85
N ILE A 24 2.58 1.61 -0.26
CA ILE A 24 2.33 3.04 -0.47
C ILE A 24 2.37 3.78 0.86
N VAL A 25 2.81 5.04 0.81
CA VAL A 25 2.71 5.99 1.91
C VAL A 25 1.54 6.93 1.60
N LEU A 26 0.65 7.12 2.56
CA LEU A 26 -0.55 7.95 2.42
C LEU A 26 -0.39 9.26 3.19
N ASP A 27 -1.12 10.30 2.79
CA ASP A 27 -1.14 11.60 3.46
C ASP A 27 -1.86 11.59 4.83
N ARG A 28 -2.61 10.53 5.12
CA ARG A 28 -3.41 10.37 6.33
C ARG A 28 -3.59 8.91 6.74
N ASN A 29 -4.02 8.70 7.97
CA ASN A 29 -4.44 7.38 8.45
C ASN A 29 -5.88 7.10 8.02
N VAL A 30 -6.05 6.28 6.99
CA VAL A 30 -7.37 5.89 6.45
C VAL A 30 -8.21 5.04 7.42
N LEU A 31 -7.60 4.46 8.46
CA LEU A 31 -8.33 3.69 9.49
C LEU A 31 -9.07 4.58 10.49
N GLU A 32 -8.68 5.86 10.56
CA GLU A 32 -9.27 6.88 11.45
C GLU A 32 -9.99 7.98 10.66
N THR A 33 -10.01 7.88 9.32
CA THR A 33 -10.62 8.87 8.43
C THR A 33 -12.12 8.55 8.22
N PRO A 34 -13.04 9.54 8.30
CA PRO A 34 -14.44 9.37 7.94
C PRO A 34 -14.63 8.85 6.51
N ALA A 35 -15.69 8.08 6.27
CA ALA A 35 -15.91 7.41 5.00
C ALA A 35 -16.05 8.39 3.83
N GLU A 36 -16.71 9.53 4.08
CA GLU A 36 -16.88 10.63 3.13
C GLU A 36 -15.56 11.25 2.66
N ASP A 37 -14.51 11.21 3.49
CA ASP A 37 -13.21 11.82 3.22
C ASP A 37 -12.20 10.83 2.61
N LEU A 38 -12.52 9.53 2.55
CA LEU A 38 -11.60 8.49 2.07
C LEU A 38 -11.16 8.74 0.62
N ALA A 39 -12.07 9.25 -0.22
CA ALA A 39 -11.79 9.53 -1.63
C ALA A 39 -10.74 10.63 -1.83
N ASP A 40 -10.53 11.49 -0.83
CA ASP A 40 -9.54 12.56 -0.89
C ASP A 40 -8.12 12.14 -0.51
N THR A 41 -7.97 10.93 0.04
CA THR A 41 -6.67 10.35 0.41
C THR A 41 -5.68 10.42 -0.76
N LYS A 42 -4.48 10.91 -0.51
CA LYS A 42 -3.42 11.03 -1.51
C LYS A 42 -2.30 10.03 -1.22
N VAL A 43 -1.83 9.38 -2.27
CA VAL A 43 -0.57 8.63 -2.22
C VAL A 43 0.58 9.62 -2.30
N LEU A 44 1.47 9.60 -1.31
CA LEU A 44 2.69 10.40 -1.23
C LEU A 44 3.85 9.69 -1.94
N THR A 45 4.02 8.40 -1.70
CA THR A 45 5.11 7.60 -2.27
C THR A 45 4.61 6.20 -2.60
N THR A 46 5.08 5.62 -3.71
CA THR A 46 4.88 4.21 -4.05
C THR A 46 6.22 3.51 -4.15
N TYR A 47 6.34 2.41 -3.44
CA TYR A 47 7.45 1.47 -3.53
C TYR A 47 6.99 0.23 -4.27
N PHE A 48 7.78 -0.20 -5.25
CA PHE A 48 7.59 -1.47 -5.96
C PHE A 48 8.90 -2.26 -5.88
N GLU A 49 8.83 -3.48 -5.34
CA GLU A 49 10.00 -4.31 -5.02
C GLU A 49 11.10 -3.53 -4.26
N GLY A 50 10.68 -2.65 -3.33
CA GLY A 50 11.57 -1.82 -2.51
C GLY A 50 12.16 -0.59 -3.23
N ARG A 51 11.79 -0.32 -4.48
CA ARG A 51 12.24 0.85 -5.23
C ARG A 51 11.15 1.91 -5.26
N VAL A 52 11.52 3.17 -5.04
CA VAL A 52 10.61 4.30 -5.24
C VAL A 52 10.31 4.42 -6.74
N VAL A 53 9.06 4.19 -7.12
CA VAL A 53 8.57 4.32 -8.50
C VAL A 53 7.68 5.53 -8.71
N TYR A 54 7.18 6.10 -7.62
CA TYR A 54 6.42 7.34 -7.62
C TYR A 54 6.68 8.07 -6.31
N GLU A 55 6.91 9.38 -6.41
CA GLU A 55 7.00 10.29 -5.29
C GLU A 55 6.28 11.59 -5.68
N ARG A 56 5.39 12.05 -4.80
CA ARG A 56 4.66 13.29 -4.99
C ARG A 56 5.61 14.46 -4.72
N ALA A 57 5.73 15.36 -5.72
CA ALA A 57 6.52 16.59 -5.63
C ALA A 57 5.97 17.59 -4.61
#